data_AF-A0ABD5CP97-F1
#
_entry.id   AF-A0ABD5CP97-F1
#
_cell.length_a   1.000
_cell.length_b   1.000
_cell.length_c   1.000
_cell.angle_alpha   90.00
_cell.angle_beta   90.00
_cell.angle_gamma   90.00
#
_symmetry.space_group_name_H-M   'P 1'
#
loop_
_entity.id
_entity.type
_entity.pdbx_description
1 polymer ?
#
loop_
_entity_poly.entity_id
_entity_poly.type
_entity_poly.pdbx_seq_one_letter_code
_entity_poly.pdbx_strand_id
1 'polypeptide(L)'
;MDAHVHWTKHAVCNSGVVIIGFGSIASSLLPVLLRHIEVSPKDVTVVCPPGNDTAIAHECGVHVVEQALSEDNFETLLTAYVTKGTLLVNLSVNVSSESLIRFCWSRDALYLDTSIEPWEGGSTDPDRPPSRRSNYALREAVLAFRLDKRDGPTAVLTQGANPGLASAFVKQALVDMAENSGIQPTALDSYEDWAVLAQRLHIKAIHVAEQDWQFSERRKARNEFVNTWSVDAFVEEGMQPAELG
;
A
#
# COMPACT_ATOMS: atom_id res chain seq x y z
N MET A 1 -28.66 5.04 16.10
CA MET A 1 -28.79 4.40 14.77
C MET A 1 -29.61 5.36 13.93
N ASP A 2 -28.96 6.38 13.38
CA ASP A 2 -29.65 7.36 12.54
C ASP A 2 -29.77 6.88 11.10
N ALA A 3 -30.87 7.32 10.50
CA ALA A 3 -31.37 7.10 9.14
C ALA A 3 -30.31 6.79 8.06
N HIS A 4 -30.62 5.77 7.27
CA HIS A 4 -30.03 5.33 6.00
C HIS A 4 -29.14 6.35 5.28
N VAL A 5 -27.87 6.48 5.71
CA VAL A 5 -26.85 7.09 4.88
C VAL A 5 -26.54 6.09 3.76
N HIS A 6 -27.05 6.37 2.57
CA HIS A 6 -26.68 5.63 1.37
C HIS A 6 -25.30 6.10 0.93
N TRP A 7 -24.28 5.29 1.22
CA TRP A 7 -22.93 5.51 0.73
C TRP A 7 -22.83 5.08 -0.74
N THR A 8 -22.12 5.86 -1.55
CA THR A 8 -21.86 5.51 -2.95
C THR A 8 -21.00 4.24 -3.03
N LYS A 9 -21.46 3.26 -3.81
CA LYS A 9 -20.67 2.12 -4.25
C LYS A 9 -19.88 2.51 -5.50
N HIS A 10 -18.56 2.45 -5.43
CA HIS A 10 -17.67 2.87 -6.52
C HIS A 10 -17.29 1.72 -7.46
N ALA A 11 -17.35 0.48 -6.98
CA ALA A 11 -17.02 -0.72 -7.76
C ALA A 11 -17.69 -1.96 -7.17
N VAL A 12 -17.74 -3.03 -7.97
CA VAL A 12 -18.23 -4.36 -7.58
C VAL A 12 -17.07 -5.35 -7.66
N CYS A 13 -16.86 -6.13 -6.59
CA CYS A 13 -15.84 -7.17 -6.52
C CYS A 13 -16.49 -8.56 -6.45
N ASN A 14 -16.75 -9.14 -7.63
CA ASN A 14 -17.43 -10.44 -7.73
C ASN A 14 -16.55 -11.65 -7.34
N SER A 15 -15.22 -11.54 -7.47
CA SER A 15 -14.27 -12.62 -7.20
C SER A 15 -13.66 -12.55 -5.78
N GLY A 16 -14.27 -11.77 -4.89
CA GLY A 16 -13.82 -11.60 -3.52
C GLY A 16 -12.60 -10.70 -3.33
N VAL A 17 -12.24 -10.49 -2.07
CA VAL A 17 -11.11 -9.68 -1.62
C VAL A 17 -10.27 -10.48 -0.63
N VAL A 18 -8.95 -10.47 -0.81
CA VAL A 18 -8.02 -11.05 0.15
C VAL A 18 -7.15 -9.94 0.74
N ILE A 19 -7.20 -9.74 2.05
CA ILE A 19 -6.40 -8.75 2.77
C ILE A 19 -5.24 -9.49 3.46
N ILE A 20 -4.01 -9.10 3.17
CA ILE A 20 -2.81 -9.64 3.83
C ILE A 20 -2.36 -8.66 4.90
N GLY A 21 -2.22 -9.13 6.13
CA GLY A 21 -1.96 -8.30 7.30
C GLY A 21 -3.23 -7.68 7.88
N PHE A 22 -3.30 -7.61 9.20
CA PHE A 22 -4.44 -7.00 9.91
C PHE A 22 -3.98 -6.08 11.03
N GLY A 23 -3.12 -5.11 10.69
CA GLY A 23 -2.67 -4.04 11.57
C GLY A 23 -3.59 -2.82 11.54
N SER A 24 -3.09 -1.66 11.98
CA SER A 24 -3.86 -0.40 12.08
C SER A 24 -4.50 0.05 10.76
N ILE A 25 -3.81 -0.14 9.63
CA ILE A 25 -4.30 0.27 8.32
C ILE A 25 -5.46 -0.63 7.86
N ALA A 26 -5.26 -1.94 7.92
CA ALA A 26 -6.27 -2.91 7.48
C ALA A 26 -7.54 -2.86 8.34
N SER A 27 -7.41 -2.72 9.66
CA SER A 27 -8.55 -2.62 10.57
C SER A 27 -9.35 -1.33 10.35
N SER A 28 -8.68 -0.22 9.99
CA SER A 28 -9.32 1.03 9.61
C SER A 28 -9.93 1.01 8.20
N LEU A 29 -9.30 0.28 7.27
CA LEU A 29 -9.77 0.15 5.90
C LEU A 29 -11.03 -0.72 5.80
N LEU A 30 -11.09 -1.84 6.53
CA LEU A 30 -12.12 -2.86 6.30
C LEU A 30 -13.56 -2.29 6.34
N PRO A 31 -13.96 -1.47 7.34
CA PRO A 31 -15.30 -0.87 7.35
C PRO A 31 -15.54 0.10 6.19
N VAL A 32 -14.50 0.80 5.72
CA VAL A 32 -14.56 1.73 4.58
C VAL A 32 -14.69 0.96 3.27
N LEU A 33 -13.96 -0.15 3.13
CA LEU A 33 -14.04 -1.05 1.97
C LEU A 33 -15.45 -1.63 1.85
N LEU A 34 -15.99 -2.23 2.92
CA LEU A 34 -17.35 -2.80 2.90
C LEU A 34 -18.44 -1.73 2.70
N ARG A 35 -18.16 -0.48 3.05
CA ARG A 35 -19.04 0.67 2.79
C ARG A 35 -19.05 1.05 1.32
N HIS A 36 -17.90 1.13 0.66
CA HIS A 36 -17.75 1.76 -0.67
C HIS A 36 -17.54 0.79 -1.84
N ILE A 37 -17.22 -0.47 -1.56
CA ILE A 37 -17.09 -1.54 -2.55
C ILE A 37 -18.25 -2.51 -2.34
N GLU A 38 -18.87 -2.93 -3.43
CA GLU A 38 -19.90 -3.97 -3.39
C GLU A 38 -19.21 -5.35 -3.39
N VAL A 39 -19.17 -5.96 -2.20
CA VAL A 39 -18.64 -7.30 -1.94
C VAL A 39 -19.36 -7.87 -0.72
N SER A 40 -19.68 -9.16 -0.73
CA SER A 40 -20.19 -9.84 0.46
C SER A 40 -19.07 -9.97 1.50
N PRO A 41 -19.29 -9.68 2.79
CA PRO A 41 -18.27 -9.90 3.81
C PRO A 41 -17.72 -11.34 3.85
N LYS A 42 -18.53 -12.33 3.45
CA LYS A 42 -18.12 -13.74 3.36
C LYS A 42 -17.13 -14.01 2.22
N ASP A 43 -17.09 -13.15 1.22
CA ASP A 43 -16.15 -13.21 0.10
C ASP A 43 -14.90 -12.35 0.38
N VAL A 44 -14.77 -11.82 1.60
CA VAL A 44 -13.57 -11.18 2.10
C VAL A 44 -12.84 -12.15 3.02
N THR A 45 -11.54 -12.35 2.78
CA THR A 45 -10.66 -13.14 3.64
C THR A 45 -9.51 -12.28 4.13
N VAL A 46 -9.26 -12.28 5.42
CA VAL A 46 -8.06 -11.70 6.05
C VAL A 46 -7.07 -12.82 6.34
N VAL A 47 -5.83 -12.67 5.89
CA VAL A 47 -4.71 -13.55 6.26
C VAL A 47 -3.73 -12.74 7.10
N CYS A 48 -3.53 -13.11 8.35
CA CYS A 48 -2.63 -12.41 9.26
C CYS A 48 -1.93 -13.37 10.23
N PRO A 49 -0.78 -12.98 10.81
CA PRO A 49 -0.15 -13.77 11.86
C PRO A 49 -1.09 -14.04 13.05
N PRO A 50 -0.94 -15.17 13.76
CA PRO A 50 -1.64 -15.40 15.02
C PRO A 50 -1.35 -14.29 16.04
N GLY A 51 -2.37 -13.90 16.81
CA GLY A 51 -2.24 -12.89 17.87
C GLY A 51 -2.53 -11.45 17.44
N ASN A 52 -2.77 -11.18 16.15
CA ASN A 52 -3.34 -9.91 15.71
C ASN A 52 -4.73 -9.69 16.32
N ASP A 53 -5.08 -8.42 16.61
CA ASP A 53 -6.44 -8.06 17.00
C ASP A 53 -7.37 -8.09 15.77
N THR A 54 -8.20 -9.12 15.69
CA THR A 54 -9.12 -9.39 14.58
C THR A 54 -10.58 -9.11 14.93
N ALA A 55 -10.86 -8.46 16.06
CA ALA A 55 -12.23 -8.21 16.54
C ALA A 55 -13.11 -7.54 15.48
N ILE A 56 -12.59 -6.51 14.80
CA ILE A 56 -13.31 -5.78 13.74
C ILE A 56 -13.63 -6.68 12.55
N ALA A 57 -12.73 -7.60 12.17
CA ALA A 57 -13.00 -8.54 11.08
C ALA A 57 -14.18 -9.46 11.43
N HIS A 58 -14.19 -9.97 12.66
CA HIS A 58 -15.29 -10.81 13.16
C HIS A 58 -16.61 -10.04 13.27
N GLU A 59 -16.59 -8.81 13.76
CA GLU A 59 -17.77 -7.91 13.81
C GLU A 59 -18.34 -7.64 12.41
N CYS A 60 -17.46 -7.52 11.40
CA CYS A 60 -17.87 -7.34 10.01
C CYS A 60 -18.35 -8.65 9.32
N GLY A 61 -18.20 -9.81 9.97
CA GLY A 61 -18.55 -11.12 9.39
C GLY A 61 -17.55 -11.61 8.33
N VAL A 62 -16.30 -11.18 8.41
CA VAL A 62 -15.20 -11.51 7.49
C VAL A 62 -14.48 -12.78 7.94
N HIS A 63 -14.06 -13.62 7.00
CA HIS A 63 -13.28 -14.81 7.30
C HIS A 63 -11.83 -14.43 7.64
N VAL A 64 -11.28 -15.03 8.70
CA VAL A 64 -9.90 -14.78 9.16
C VAL A 64 -9.12 -16.09 9.14
N VAL A 65 -7.93 -16.03 8.55
CA VAL A 65 -6.92 -17.10 8.50
C VAL A 65 -5.72 -16.64 9.33
N GLU A 66 -5.56 -17.23 10.51
CA GLU A 66 -4.47 -16.92 11.43
C GLU A 66 -3.21 -17.70 11.06
N GLN A 67 -2.51 -17.23 10.04
CA GLN A 67 -1.24 -17.80 9.59
C GLN A 67 -0.32 -16.71 9.03
N ALA A 68 0.91 -16.67 9.54
CA ALA A 68 1.94 -15.81 8.98
C ALA A 68 2.38 -16.31 7.60
N LEU A 69 2.49 -15.39 6.64
CA LEU A 69 3.02 -15.72 5.32
C LEU A 69 4.55 -15.75 5.36
N SER A 70 5.12 -16.69 4.62
CA SER A 70 6.55 -16.79 4.37
C SER A 70 6.79 -17.14 2.91
N GLU A 71 8.05 -16.98 2.46
CA GLU A 71 8.48 -17.38 1.12
C GLU A 71 8.12 -18.83 0.79
N ASP A 72 8.18 -19.74 1.77
CA ASP A 72 7.90 -21.16 1.58
C ASP A 72 6.41 -21.51 1.51
N ASN A 73 5.53 -20.69 2.10
CA ASN A 73 4.13 -21.08 2.32
C ASN A 73 3.09 -20.28 1.53
N PHE A 74 3.46 -19.08 1.05
CA PHE A 74 2.45 -18.11 0.60
C PHE A 74 1.67 -18.61 -0.62
N GLU A 75 2.31 -19.25 -1.60
CA GLU A 75 1.61 -19.75 -2.79
C GLU A 75 0.60 -20.84 -2.43
N THR A 76 0.99 -21.78 -1.58
CA THR A 76 0.15 -22.90 -1.17
C THR A 76 -1.06 -22.38 -0.39
N LEU A 77 -0.85 -21.45 0.53
CA LEU A 77 -1.90 -20.87 1.33
C LEU A 77 -2.86 -20.02 0.49
N LEU A 78 -2.32 -19.08 -0.30
CA LEU A 78 -3.12 -18.12 -1.05
C LEU A 78 -3.84 -18.72 -2.26
N THR A 79 -3.40 -19.90 -2.74
CA THR A 79 -4.07 -20.58 -3.86
C THR A 79 -5.54 -20.91 -3.59
N ALA A 80 -5.93 -21.10 -2.33
CA ALA A 80 -7.32 -21.36 -1.96
C ALA A 80 -8.22 -20.11 -2.05
N TYR A 81 -7.65 -18.91 -1.98
CA TYR A 81 -8.40 -17.65 -1.82
C TYR A 81 -8.25 -16.71 -3.02
N VAL A 82 -7.12 -16.77 -3.72
CA VAL A 82 -6.83 -15.89 -4.85
C VAL A 82 -7.19 -16.60 -6.14
N THR A 83 -8.22 -16.13 -6.83
CA THR A 83 -8.66 -16.65 -8.13
C THR A 83 -8.70 -15.53 -9.15
N LYS A 84 -9.10 -15.85 -10.39
CA LYS A 84 -9.24 -14.85 -11.44
C LYS A 84 -10.18 -13.71 -11.01
N GLY A 85 -9.67 -12.48 -11.08
CA GLY A 85 -10.37 -11.26 -10.71
C GLY A 85 -10.42 -10.97 -9.20
N THR A 86 -9.88 -11.84 -8.34
CA THR A 86 -9.76 -11.54 -6.90
C THR A 86 -8.91 -10.30 -6.71
N LEU A 87 -9.31 -9.41 -5.79
CA LEU A 87 -8.49 -8.28 -5.38
C LEU A 87 -7.68 -8.65 -4.14
N LEU A 88 -6.35 -8.76 -4.28
CA LEU A 88 -5.45 -8.91 -3.15
C LEU A 88 -5.00 -7.52 -2.69
N VAL A 89 -5.24 -7.19 -1.42
CA VAL A 89 -4.87 -5.95 -0.74
C VAL A 89 -3.80 -6.28 0.31
N ASN A 90 -2.54 -5.99 0.01
CA ASN A 90 -1.42 -6.24 0.91
C ASN A 90 -1.18 -5.02 1.83
N LEU A 91 -1.45 -5.21 3.12
CA LEU A 91 -1.27 -4.25 4.21
C LEU A 91 -0.45 -4.87 5.35
N SER A 92 0.49 -5.74 4.97
CA SER A 92 1.37 -6.45 5.89
C SER A 92 2.77 -5.84 5.92
N VAL A 93 3.56 -6.31 6.87
CA VAL A 93 5.02 -6.11 6.95
C VAL A 93 5.69 -7.47 6.72
N ASN A 94 6.95 -7.48 6.32
CA ASN A 94 7.75 -8.71 6.14
C ASN A 94 7.23 -9.70 5.08
N VAL A 95 6.35 -9.26 4.17
CA VAL A 95 5.80 -10.10 3.09
C VAL A 95 6.17 -9.47 1.75
N SER A 96 6.87 -10.24 0.91
CA SER A 96 7.40 -9.71 -0.35
C SER A 96 6.29 -9.24 -1.32
N SER A 97 6.21 -7.93 -1.56
CA SER A 97 5.30 -7.36 -2.56
C SER A 97 5.58 -7.92 -3.95
N GLU A 98 6.86 -8.07 -4.32
CA GLU A 98 7.24 -8.65 -5.62
C GLU A 98 6.70 -10.09 -5.79
N SER A 99 6.83 -10.92 -4.76
CA SER A 99 6.35 -12.31 -4.79
C SER A 99 4.83 -12.36 -4.92
N LEU A 100 4.11 -11.52 -4.18
CA LEU A 100 2.65 -11.42 -4.27
C LEU A 100 2.18 -10.87 -5.62
N ILE A 101 2.87 -9.89 -6.19
CA ILE A 101 2.56 -9.34 -7.52
C ILE A 101 2.70 -10.44 -8.59
N ARG A 102 3.80 -11.20 -8.57
CA ARG A 102 4.02 -12.32 -9.50
C ARG A 102 2.94 -13.39 -9.35
N PHE A 103 2.59 -13.73 -8.11
CA PHE A 103 1.54 -14.70 -7.81
C PHE A 103 0.17 -14.22 -8.31
N CYS A 104 -0.24 -12.99 -7.99
CA CYS A 104 -1.48 -12.41 -8.49
C CYS A 104 -1.52 -12.34 -10.02
N TRP A 105 -0.43 -11.91 -10.65
CA TRP A 105 -0.32 -11.83 -12.11
C TRP A 105 -0.52 -13.20 -12.76
N SER A 106 0.10 -14.26 -12.22
CA SER A 106 -0.04 -15.62 -12.75
C SER A 106 -1.46 -16.21 -12.65
N ARG A 107 -2.34 -15.58 -11.86
CA ARG A 107 -3.69 -16.04 -11.55
C ARG A 107 -4.78 -15.12 -12.07
N ASP A 108 -4.43 -14.14 -12.93
CA ASP A 108 -5.35 -13.09 -13.39
C ASP A 108 -6.02 -12.32 -12.21
N ALA A 109 -5.31 -12.14 -11.10
CA ALA A 109 -5.81 -11.44 -9.91
C ALA A 109 -5.26 -10.01 -9.83
N LEU A 110 -6.07 -9.10 -9.28
CA LEU A 110 -5.68 -7.72 -9.03
C LEU A 110 -4.83 -7.63 -7.76
N TYR A 111 -3.95 -6.65 -7.69
CA TYR A 111 -3.07 -6.43 -6.54
C TYR A 111 -3.05 -4.95 -6.14
N LEU A 112 -3.03 -4.68 -4.84
CA LEU A 112 -2.78 -3.36 -4.27
C LEU A 112 -1.91 -3.48 -3.01
N ASP A 113 -0.95 -2.57 -2.84
CA ASP A 113 -0.24 -2.37 -1.56
C ASP A 113 -0.01 -0.89 -1.25
N THR A 114 0.50 -0.62 -0.04
CA THR A 114 0.87 0.73 0.41
C THR A 114 2.38 0.92 0.53
N SER A 115 3.17 -0.16 0.44
CA SER A 115 4.63 -0.19 0.51
C SER A 115 5.16 -1.35 -0.32
N ILE A 116 6.38 -1.23 -0.86
CA ILE A 116 7.07 -2.36 -1.47
C ILE A 116 7.89 -3.01 -0.37
N GLU A 117 7.41 -4.14 0.13
CA GLU A 117 8.05 -4.86 1.23
C GLU A 117 8.90 -6.02 0.69
N PRO A 118 10.03 -6.35 1.33
CA PRO A 118 10.71 -7.63 1.16
C PRO A 118 10.11 -8.71 2.06
N TRP A 119 10.59 -9.95 1.92
CA TRP A 119 10.44 -10.95 2.98
C TRP A 119 11.22 -10.55 4.24
N GLU A 120 10.80 -11.08 5.38
CA GLU A 120 11.42 -10.83 6.69
C GLU A 120 12.96 -10.83 6.64
N GLY A 121 13.57 -9.80 7.22
CA GLY A 121 15.03 -9.63 7.27
C GLY A 121 15.65 -9.04 6.00
N GLY A 122 14.90 -8.89 4.91
CA GLY A 122 15.42 -8.39 3.63
C GLY A 122 15.99 -6.95 3.69
N SER A 123 15.37 -6.06 4.45
CA SER A 123 15.80 -4.65 4.60
C SER A 123 16.93 -4.45 5.60
N THR A 124 17.16 -5.42 6.49
CA THR A 124 18.05 -5.27 7.66
C THR A 124 19.26 -6.22 7.64
N ASP A 125 19.38 -7.07 6.61
CA ASP A 125 20.50 -7.98 6.40
C ASP A 125 21.87 -7.24 6.39
N PRO A 126 22.70 -7.39 7.44
CA PRO A 126 23.96 -6.65 7.56
C PRO A 126 25.00 -7.06 6.51
N ASP A 127 24.85 -8.24 5.91
CA ASP A 127 25.77 -8.74 4.89
C ASP A 127 25.44 -8.18 3.49
N ARG A 128 24.30 -7.51 3.33
CA ARG A 128 23.93 -6.84 2.08
C ARG A 128 24.41 -5.39 2.05
N PRO A 129 24.99 -4.94 0.91
CA PRO A 129 25.39 -3.55 0.76
C PRO A 129 24.17 -2.63 0.86
N PRO A 130 24.32 -1.39 1.36
CA PRO A 130 23.23 -0.43 1.50
C PRO A 130 22.34 -0.28 0.26
N SER A 131 22.94 -0.27 -0.95
CA SER A 131 22.22 -0.16 -2.22
C SER A 131 21.33 -1.35 -2.57
N ARG A 132 21.41 -2.46 -1.82
CA ARG A 132 20.53 -3.64 -1.96
C ARG A 132 19.49 -3.71 -0.85
N ARG A 133 19.51 -2.77 0.09
CA ARG A 133 18.56 -2.59 1.19
C ARG A 133 17.79 -1.28 1.06
N SER A 134 17.81 -0.67 -0.13
CA SER A 134 17.17 0.60 -0.42
C SER A 134 15.80 0.38 -1.08
N ASN A 135 14.90 1.35 -0.90
CA ASN A 135 13.61 1.35 -1.56
C ASN A 135 13.77 1.47 -3.08
N TYR A 136 14.82 2.14 -3.56
CA TYR A 136 15.21 2.12 -4.98
C TYR A 136 15.37 0.68 -5.50
N ALA A 137 16.12 -0.17 -4.80
CA ALA A 137 16.38 -1.54 -5.26
C ALA A 137 15.10 -2.39 -5.30
N LEU A 138 14.24 -2.25 -4.28
CA LEU A 138 12.94 -2.92 -4.23
C LEU A 138 12.04 -2.45 -5.38
N ARG A 139 11.99 -1.15 -5.64
CA ARG A 139 11.25 -0.56 -6.76
C ARG A 139 11.76 -1.05 -8.12
N GLU A 140 13.07 -1.07 -8.33
CA GLU A 140 13.66 -1.52 -9.59
C GLU A 140 13.37 -3.01 -9.87
N ALA A 141 13.32 -3.85 -8.83
CA ALA A 141 12.93 -5.26 -8.99
C ALA A 141 11.51 -5.41 -9.55
N VAL A 142 10.54 -4.66 -9.02
CA VAL A 142 9.17 -4.68 -9.54
C VAL A 142 9.08 -4.05 -10.95
N LEU A 143 9.80 -2.96 -11.20
CA LEU A 143 9.83 -2.36 -12.54
C LEU A 143 10.43 -3.29 -13.58
N ALA A 144 11.45 -4.06 -13.23
CA ALA A 144 12.02 -5.08 -14.09
C ALA A 144 10.98 -6.16 -14.43
N PHE A 145 10.18 -6.60 -13.45
CA PHE A 145 9.08 -7.52 -13.70
C PHE A 145 8.02 -6.94 -14.65
N ARG A 146 7.73 -5.63 -14.56
CA ARG A 146 6.72 -4.96 -15.39
C ARG A 146 7.04 -4.93 -16.90
N LEU A 147 8.32 -4.99 -17.29
CA LEU A 147 8.78 -4.60 -18.64
C LEU A 147 8.03 -5.30 -19.79
N ASP A 148 7.67 -6.56 -19.61
CA ASP A 148 7.00 -7.42 -20.60
C ASP A 148 5.59 -7.87 -20.15
N LYS A 149 4.96 -7.14 -19.23
CA LYS A 149 3.68 -7.51 -18.57
C LYS A 149 2.54 -6.54 -18.87
N ARG A 150 2.45 -6.05 -20.12
CA ARG A 150 1.51 -4.98 -20.51
C ARG A 150 0.03 -5.39 -20.57
N ASP A 151 -0.27 -6.66 -20.84
CA ASP A 151 -1.65 -7.16 -21.04
C ASP A 151 -2.18 -7.98 -19.85
N GLY A 152 -1.55 -7.84 -18.68
CA GLY A 152 -1.91 -8.58 -17.46
C GLY A 152 -2.90 -7.85 -16.54
N PRO A 153 -3.29 -8.49 -15.42
CA PRO A 153 -4.10 -7.84 -14.41
C PRO A 153 -3.38 -6.63 -13.78
N THR A 154 -4.16 -5.64 -13.36
CA THR A 154 -3.63 -4.43 -12.73
C THR A 154 -3.03 -4.73 -11.35
N ALA A 155 -1.81 -4.25 -11.13
CA ALA A 155 -1.19 -4.13 -9.82
C ALA A 155 -0.93 -2.65 -9.50
N VAL A 156 -1.51 -2.14 -8.42
CA VAL A 156 -1.32 -0.77 -7.94
C VAL A 156 -0.41 -0.78 -6.74
N LEU A 157 0.81 -0.28 -6.91
CA LEU A 157 1.81 -0.29 -5.86
C LEU A 157 1.81 1.02 -5.09
N THR A 158 2.24 0.97 -3.82
CA THR A 158 2.60 2.13 -3.01
C THR A 158 1.47 3.16 -2.93
N GLN A 159 0.22 2.68 -2.80
CA GLN A 159 -1.00 3.48 -2.84
C GLN A 159 -1.55 3.74 -1.44
N GLY A 160 -0.72 4.30 -0.57
CA GLY A 160 -1.09 4.81 0.76
C GLY A 160 -1.26 6.32 0.76
N ALA A 161 -0.85 6.95 1.86
CA ALA A 161 -0.73 8.41 1.96
C ALA A 161 0.55 8.89 1.24
N ASN A 162 1.71 8.41 1.70
CA ASN A 162 3.04 8.79 1.23
C ASN A 162 3.97 7.58 1.39
N PRO A 163 4.13 6.74 0.36
CA PRO A 163 3.76 6.96 -1.04
C PRO A 163 2.26 6.77 -1.34
N GLY A 164 1.78 7.35 -2.46
CA GLY A 164 0.38 7.28 -2.90
C GLY A 164 -0.26 8.66 -3.09
N LEU A 165 -1.13 9.06 -2.16
CA LEU A 165 -1.84 10.37 -2.17
C LEU A 165 -0.90 11.57 -2.40
N ALA A 166 0.30 11.55 -1.84
CA ALA A 166 1.31 12.58 -2.06
C ALA A 166 1.63 12.81 -3.55
N SER A 167 1.59 11.77 -4.39
CA SER A 167 1.78 11.91 -5.84
C SER A 167 0.63 12.65 -6.51
N ALA A 168 -0.61 12.47 -6.03
CA ALA A 168 -1.75 13.22 -6.51
C ALA A 168 -1.67 14.70 -6.09
N PHE A 169 -1.21 14.98 -4.86
CA PHE A 169 -0.98 16.35 -4.40
C PHE A 169 0.12 17.06 -5.18
N VAL A 170 1.20 16.37 -5.58
CA VAL A 170 2.21 16.97 -6.46
C VAL A 170 1.58 17.40 -7.79
N LYS A 171 0.76 16.55 -8.41
CA LYS A 171 0.07 16.91 -9.65
C LYS A 171 -0.86 18.11 -9.47
N GLN A 172 -1.70 18.11 -8.43
CA GLN A 172 -2.58 19.25 -8.15
C GLN A 172 -1.79 20.53 -7.90
N ALA A 173 -0.72 20.48 -7.10
CA ALA A 173 0.12 21.62 -6.82
C ALA A 173 0.79 22.20 -8.08
N LEU A 174 1.22 21.34 -9.01
CA LEU A 174 1.77 21.80 -10.30
C LEU A 174 0.71 22.54 -11.14
N VAL A 175 -0.52 22.06 -11.18
CA VAL A 175 -1.64 22.74 -11.86
C VAL A 175 -1.90 24.10 -11.21
N ASP A 176 -2.05 24.13 -9.89
CA ASP A 176 -2.34 25.36 -9.13
C ASP A 176 -1.21 26.39 -9.31
N MET A 177 0.04 25.97 -9.27
CA MET A 177 1.20 26.86 -9.49
C MET A 177 1.26 27.40 -10.92
N ALA A 178 0.89 26.59 -11.92
CA ALA A 178 0.85 27.01 -13.31
C ALA A 178 -0.21 28.09 -13.53
N GLU A 179 -1.43 27.87 -13.01
CA GLU A 179 -2.52 28.83 -13.06
C GLU A 179 -2.14 30.16 -12.38
N ASN A 180 -1.59 30.09 -11.16
CA ASN A 180 -1.16 31.26 -10.40
C ASN A 180 -0.02 32.04 -11.07
N SER A 181 0.77 31.38 -11.91
CA SER A 181 1.88 31.98 -12.65
C SER A 181 1.51 32.43 -14.06
N GLY A 182 0.25 32.27 -14.48
CA GLY A 182 -0.20 32.56 -15.85
C GLY A 182 0.41 31.62 -16.90
N ILE A 183 0.94 30.48 -16.48
CA ILE A 183 1.51 29.44 -17.35
C ILE A 183 0.35 28.54 -17.76
N GLN A 184 -0.07 28.63 -19.02
CA GLN A 184 -1.04 27.67 -19.56
C GLN A 184 -0.41 26.27 -19.53
N PRO A 185 -1.05 25.30 -18.83
CA PRO A 185 -0.63 23.92 -18.92
C PRO A 185 -0.72 23.46 -20.37
N THR A 186 0.31 22.77 -20.86
CA THR A 186 0.16 21.94 -22.06
C THR A 186 -0.82 20.80 -21.75
N ALA A 187 -1.22 20.02 -22.76
CA ALA A 187 -1.97 18.78 -22.48
C ALA A 187 -1.19 17.94 -21.44
N LEU A 188 -1.89 17.41 -20.42
CA LEU A 188 -1.29 16.66 -19.30
C LEU A 188 -1.59 15.16 -19.44
N ASP A 189 -1.39 14.65 -20.66
CA ASP A 189 -1.83 13.31 -21.08
C ASP A 189 -0.77 12.22 -20.81
N SER A 190 0.49 12.62 -20.64
CA SER A 190 1.63 11.71 -20.44
C SER A 190 2.47 12.08 -19.20
N TYR A 191 3.36 11.18 -18.76
CA TYR A 191 4.26 11.49 -17.65
C TYR A 191 5.32 12.54 -18.04
N GLU A 192 5.70 12.60 -19.32
CA GLU A 192 6.59 13.63 -19.87
C GLU A 192 5.98 15.03 -19.76
N ASP A 193 4.67 15.18 -19.98
CA ASP A 193 3.99 16.46 -19.88
C ASP A 193 4.05 17.04 -18.45
N TRP A 194 3.86 16.18 -17.45
CA TRP A 194 4.02 16.56 -16.03
C TRP A 194 5.46 16.96 -15.69
N ALA A 195 6.45 16.26 -16.24
CA ALA A 195 7.85 16.58 -16.05
C ALA A 195 8.22 17.94 -16.69
N VAL A 196 7.72 18.21 -17.89
CA VAL A 196 7.88 19.50 -18.59
C VAL A 196 7.21 20.62 -17.80
N LEU A 197 6.02 20.40 -17.23
CA LEU A 197 5.36 21.39 -16.40
C LEU A 197 6.19 21.75 -15.15
N ALA A 198 6.69 20.74 -14.42
CA ALA A 198 7.56 20.95 -13.26
C ALA A 198 8.85 21.71 -13.65
N GLN A 199 9.43 21.41 -14.82
CA GLN A 199 10.59 22.13 -15.34
C GLN A 199 10.28 23.61 -15.65
N ARG A 200 9.14 23.90 -16.31
CA ARG A 200 8.69 25.27 -16.63
C ARG A 200 8.39 26.09 -15.37
N LEU A 201 7.89 25.44 -14.33
CA LEU A 201 7.70 26.04 -13.00
C LEU A 201 9.00 26.18 -12.20
N HIS A 202 10.13 25.75 -12.75
CA HIS A 202 11.45 25.78 -12.11
C HIS A 202 11.49 25.07 -10.75
N ILE A 203 10.68 24.02 -10.57
CA ILE A 203 10.70 23.20 -9.35
C ILE A 203 12.10 22.59 -9.20
N LYS A 204 12.70 22.81 -8.02
CA LYS A 204 14.06 22.33 -7.70
C LYS A 204 14.08 21.16 -6.75
N ALA A 205 13.11 21.10 -5.85
CA ALA A 205 12.95 20.06 -4.87
C ALA A 205 11.47 19.94 -4.52
N ILE A 206 11.04 18.72 -4.21
CA ILE A 206 9.74 18.43 -3.62
C ILE A 206 10.03 17.71 -2.32
N HIS A 207 9.53 18.25 -1.21
CA HIS A 207 9.55 17.55 0.06
C HIS A 207 8.16 17.00 0.33
N VAL A 208 8.09 15.73 0.74
CA VAL A 208 6.88 15.21 1.41
C VAL A 208 6.91 15.74 2.84
N ALA A 209 6.34 16.93 3.02
CA ALA A 209 6.39 17.65 4.28
C ALA A 209 5.21 17.24 5.17
N GLU A 210 5.48 16.40 6.16
CA GLU A 210 4.50 15.89 7.12
C GLU A 210 4.83 16.32 8.54
N GLN A 211 3.80 16.65 9.32
CA GLN A 211 3.93 16.93 10.74
C GLN A 211 2.73 16.36 11.49
N ASP A 212 2.96 15.30 12.27
CA ASP A 212 1.95 14.68 13.12
C ASP A 212 1.96 15.33 14.52
N TRP A 213 0.83 15.94 14.88
CA TRP A 213 0.60 16.60 16.18
C TRP A 213 -0.29 15.79 17.11
N GLN A 214 -0.63 14.55 16.76
CA GLN A 214 -1.42 13.68 17.61
C GLN A 214 -0.68 13.41 18.92
N PHE A 215 -1.42 13.42 20.01
CA PHE A 215 -0.89 13.11 21.34
C PHE A 215 -1.81 12.14 22.07
N SER A 216 -1.25 11.39 23.01
CA SER A 216 -2.00 10.49 23.90
C SER A 216 -2.09 11.09 25.30
N GLU A 217 -3.20 10.83 25.99
CA GLU A 217 -3.32 11.12 27.43
C GLU A 217 -2.36 10.26 28.26
N ARG A 218 -1.99 9.08 27.76
CA ARG A 218 -1.00 8.20 28.37
C ARG A 218 0.40 8.70 28.02
N ARG A 219 1.17 9.04 29.06
CA ARG A 219 2.60 9.31 28.89
C ARG A 219 3.33 8.06 28.40
N LYS A 220 4.22 8.24 27.42
CA LYS A 220 5.15 7.22 26.93
C LYS A 220 5.89 6.57 28.09
N ALA A 221 5.88 5.24 28.16
CA ALA A 221 6.60 4.48 29.17
C ALA A 221 8.09 4.33 28.83
N ARG A 222 8.88 3.92 29.83
CA ARG A 222 10.27 3.51 29.63
C ARG A 222 10.31 2.23 28.80
N ASN A 223 11.25 2.13 27.87
CA ASN A 223 11.42 0.98 26.96
C ASN A 223 10.20 0.67 26.07
N GLU A 224 9.35 1.66 25.82
CA GLU A 224 8.22 1.57 24.88
C GLU A 224 8.50 2.40 23.63
N PHE A 225 8.23 1.88 22.44
CA PHE A 225 8.18 2.67 21.21
C PHE A 225 6.71 3.02 20.92
N VAL A 226 6.40 4.29 20.64
CA VAL A 226 5.03 4.76 20.37
C VAL A 226 5.03 5.47 19.03
N ASN A 227 4.07 5.11 18.17
CA ASN A 227 3.85 5.71 16.88
C ASN A 227 2.34 5.76 16.58
N THR A 228 1.91 6.58 15.62
CA THR A 228 0.51 6.69 15.17
C THR A 228 0.15 5.67 14.08
N TRP A 229 1.16 4.98 13.55
CA TRP A 229 1.05 3.85 12.64
C TRP A 229 2.07 2.76 13.01
N SER A 230 2.29 1.78 12.12
CA SER A 230 3.13 0.60 12.39
C SER A 230 4.48 0.97 12.99
N VAL A 231 4.76 0.46 14.20
CA VAL A 231 6.06 0.64 14.86
C VAL A 231 7.14 -0.14 14.12
N ASP A 232 6.86 -1.40 13.77
CA ASP A 232 7.83 -2.28 13.14
C ASP A 232 8.25 -1.74 11.76
N ALA A 233 7.29 -1.33 10.94
CA ALA A 233 7.58 -0.76 9.63
C ALA A 233 8.36 0.56 9.74
N PHE A 234 8.00 1.44 10.67
CA PHE A 234 8.69 2.70 10.86
C PHE A 234 10.13 2.52 11.34
N VAL A 235 10.38 1.55 12.22
CA VAL A 235 11.74 1.20 12.66
C VAL A 235 12.53 0.58 11.51
N GLU A 236 11.94 -0.34 10.75
CA GLU A 236 12.59 -0.98 9.60
C GLU A 236 13.00 0.05 8.55
N GLU A 237 12.09 0.92 8.11
CA GLU A 237 12.36 2.02 7.18
C GLU A 237 13.44 2.95 7.74
N GLY A 238 13.35 3.31 9.03
CA GLY A 238 14.34 4.15 9.70
C GLY A 238 15.74 3.52 9.80
N MET A 239 15.86 2.20 9.66
CA MET A 239 17.13 1.47 9.61
C MET A 239 17.67 1.26 8.19
N GLN A 240 16.86 1.53 7.16
CA GLN A 240 17.32 1.59 5.78
C GLN A 240 18.21 2.82 5.54
N PRO A 241 19.02 2.83 4.47
CA PRO A 241 19.82 4.01 4.12
C PRO A 241 18.92 5.21 3.79
N ALA A 242 19.34 6.41 4.19
CA ALA A 242 18.69 7.64 3.74
C ALA A 242 18.71 7.73 2.21
N GLU A 243 17.55 8.04 1.61
CA GLU A 243 17.34 7.98 0.17
C GLU A 243 16.65 9.27 -0.34
N LEU A 244 17.11 9.77 -1.50
CA LEU A 244 16.51 10.91 -2.21
C LEU A 244 16.88 10.88 -3.71
N GLY A 245 16.11 11.57 -4.54
CA GLY A 245 16.31 11.69 -5.99
C GLY A 245 16.41 13.13 -6.47
#